data_AF-A0A9E1W0X0-F1
#
_entry.id   AF-A0A9E1W0X0-F1
#
_cell.length_a   1.000
_cell.length_b   1.000
_cell.length_c   1.000
_cell.angle_alpha   90.00
_cell.angle_beta   90.00
_cell.angle_gamma   90.00
#
_symmetry.space_group_name_H-M   'P 1'
#
loop_
_entity.id
_entity.type
_entity.pdbx_description
1 polymer ?
#
loop_
_entity_poly.entity_id
_entity_poly.type
_entity_poly.pdbx_seq_one_letter_code
_entity_poly.pdbx_strand_id
1 'polypeptide(L)'
;MNDNESDNQARLDGFFDMFDSVEDDIADLISDENEKPLEIGGYECLIIAFSNMSIYCENVGIPLKQIEGQYEELKKSQTGEDFGAFTVYEALDENNEIVNFCKILERIEDSFSALEKRSEKSGENFDEWTCILIMYSYLRNYCEKEEVDFEMLQKEISRIHSEMDKDESS
;
A
#
# COMPACT_ATOMS: atom_id res chain seq x y z
N MET A 1 22.30 -23.68 5.76
CA MET A 1 22.13 -22.22 5.90
C MET A 1 22.21 -21.70 4.49
N ASN A 2 21.07 -21.57 3.79
CA ASN A 2 20.96 -21.00 2.43
C ASN A 2 19.48 -20.96 1.97
N ASP A 3 18.60 -21.78 2.56
CA ASP A 3 17.19 -21.85 2.13
C ASP A 3 16.37 -20.62 2.56
N ASN A 4 16.68 -20.00 3.70
CA ASN A 4 15.91 -18.85 4.21
C ASN A 4 16.19 -17.51 3.49
N GLU A 5 17.39 -17.31 2.92
CA GLU A 5 17.72 -16.07 2.19
C GLU A 5 17.08 -16.05 0.80
N SER A 6 17.07 -17.21 0.10
CA SER A 6 16.38 -17.33 -1.19
C SER A 6 14.87 -17.14 -1.06
N ASP A 7 14.29 -17.64 0.02
CA ASP A 7 12.85 -17.52 0.28
C ASP A 7 12.44 -16.07 0.62
N ASN A 8 13.31 -15.32 1.30
CA ASN A 8 13.05 -13.90 1.59
C ASN A 8 13.15 -13.03 0.33
N GLN A 9 14.17 -13.27 -0.50
CA GLN A 9 14.32 -12.53 -1.76
C GLN A 9 13.12 -12.74 -2.68
N ALA A 10 12.69 -14.00 -2.87
CA ALA A 10 11.53 -14.29 -3.73
C ALA A 10 10.23 -13.63 -3.25
N ARG A 11 10.05 -13.48 -1.92
CA ARG A 11 8.90 -12.77 -1.35
C ARG A 11 9.00 -11.27 -1.55
N LEU A 12 10.19 -10.70 -1.39
CA LEU A 12 10.41 -9.27 -1.67
C LEU A 12 10.19 -8.97 -3.16
N ASP A 13 10.71 -9.80 -4.05
CA ASP A 13 10.50 -9.67 -5.49
C ASP A 13 9.00 -9.70 -5.82
N GLY A 14 8.25 -10.65 -5.27
CA GLY A 14 6.80 -10.72 -5.46
C GLY A 14 6.05 -9.51 -4.90
N PHE A 15 6.49 -8.96 -3.76
CA PHE A 15 5.91 -7.75 -3.18
C PHE A 15 6.16 -6.53 -4.07
N PHE A 16 7.38 -6.37 -4.59
CA PHE A 16 7.71 -5.25 -5.49
C PHE A 16 7.02 -5.37 -6.83
N ASP A 17 6.89 -6.58 -7.40
CA ASP A 17 6.09 -6.79 -8.61
C ASP A 17 4.63 -6.34 -8.40
N MET A 18 4.05 -6.58 -7.21
CA MET A 18 2.70 -6.09 -6.88
C MET A 18 2.66 -4.57 -6.70
N PHE A 19 3.67 -3.99 -6.05
CA PHE A 19 3.73 -2.54 -5.87
C PHE A 19 3.86 -1.82 -7.21
N ASP A 20 4.75 -2.27 -8.09
CA ASP A 20 4.92 -1.75 -9.45
C ASP A 20 3.61 -1.87 -10.26
N SER A 21 2.89 -2.99 -10.11
CA SER A 21 1.58 -3.16 -10.76
C SER A 21 0.55 -2.12 -10.30
N VAL A 22 0.57 -1.70 -9.03
CA VAL A 22 -0.30 -0.62 -8.54
C VAL A 22 0.07 0.71 -9.19
N GLU A 23 1.36 1.00 -9.34
CA GLU A 23 1.82 2.22 -10.00
C GLU A 23 1.43 2.25 -11.48
N ASP A 24 1.62 1.13 -12.18
CA ASP A 24 1.24 0.95 -13.58
C ASP A 24 -0.27 1.09 -13.77
N ASP A 25 -1.09 0.42 -12.94
CA ASP A 25 -2.56 0.53 -12.97
C ASP A 25 -2.99 1.99 -12.81
N ILE A 26 -2.37 2.73 -11.88
CA ILE A 26 -2.69 4.15 -11.66
C ILE A 26 -2.22 5.01 -12.82
N ALA A 27 -1.03 4.76 -13.37
CA ALA A 27 -0.49 5.52 -14.51
C ALA A 27 -1.35 5.35 -15.77
N ASP A 28 -1.81 4.12 -16.05
CA ASP A 28 -2.69 3.80 -17.18
C ASP A 28 -4.02 4.56 -17.09
N LEU A 29 -4.53 4.78 -15.88
CA LEU A 29 -5.78 5.52 -15.66
C LEU A 29 -5.62 7.03 -15.88
N ILE A 30 -4.39 7.55 -15.79
CA ILE A 30 -4.05 8.98 -15.97
C ILE A 30 -3.62 9.30 -17.41
N SER A 31 -3.34 8.28 -18.22
CA SER A 31 -2.88 8.45 -19.59
C SER A 31 -3.90 9.19 -20.47
N ASP A 32 -3.43 10.24 -21.17
CA ASP A 32 -4.19 11.05 -22.14
C ASP A 32 -4.76 10.22 -23.32
N GLU A 33 -4.36 8.95 -23.45
CA GLU A 33 -4.85 8.01 -24.47
C GLU A 33 -6.26 7.48 -24.17
N ASN A 34 -6.80 7.69 -22.96
CA ASN A 34 -8.16 7.29 -22.61
C ASN A 34 -9.21 8.24 -23.26
N GLU A 35 -9.93 7.75 -24.28
CA GLU A 35 -10.96 8.50 -25.03
C GLU A 35 -12.15 9.01 -24.18
N LYS A 36 -12.25 8.59 -22.91
CA LYS A 36 -13.22 9.10 -21.94
C LYS A 36 -12.46 9.52 -20.68
N PRO A 37 -12.73 10.73 -20.13
CA PRO A 37 -12.30 11.04 -18.78
C PRO A 37 -12.98 10.04 -17.86
N LEU A 38 -12.22 9.08 -17.36
CA LEU A 38 -12.63 8.29 -16.23
C LEU A 38 -12.69 9.27 -15.05
N GLU A 39 -13.84 9.39 -14.39
CA GLU A 39 -13.94 10.10 -13.12
C GLU A 39 -13.22 9.25 -12.07
N ILE A 40 -11.88 9.32 -12.07
CA ILE A 40 -10.99 8.65 -11.13
C ILE A 40 -10.43 9.74 -10.23
N GLY A 41 -10.61 9.55 -8.93
CA GLY A 41 -10.05 10.39 -7.88
C GLY A 41 -9.13 9.58 -6.97
N GLY A 42 -8.77 10.18 -5.84
CA GLY A 42 -7.92 9.53 -4.84
C GLY A 42 -8.57 8.29 -4.22
N TYR A 43 -9.91 8.23 -4.22
CA TYR A 43 -10.65 7.09 -3.68
C TYR A 43 -10.51 5.83 -4.55
N GLU A 44 -10.58 5.96 -5.87
CA GLU A 44 -10.33 4.84 -6.79
C GLU A 44 -8.88 4.36 -6.70
N CYS A 45 -7.91 5.26 -6.55
CA CYS A 45 -6.51 4.87 -6.30
C CYS A 45 -6.35 4.08 -5.00
N LEU A 46 -7.09 4.44 -3.95
CA LEU A 46 -7.13 3.67 -2.70
C LEU A 46 -7.73 2.27 -2.90
N ILE A 47 -8.79 2.14 -3.70
CA ILE A 47 -9.36 0.83 -4.05
C ILE A 47 -8.30 -0.03 -4.73
N ILE A 48 -7.60 0.49 -5.74
CA ILE A 48 -6.57 -0.24 -6.49
C ILE A 48 -5.46 -0.72 -5.56
N ALA A 49 -4.89 0.19 -4.75
CA ALA A 49 -3.78 -0.12 -3.87
C ALA A 49 -4.15 -1.12 -2.76
N PHE A 50 -5.28 -0.91 -2.08
CA PHE A 50 -5.71 -1.84 -1.03
C PHE A 50 -6.19 -3.18 -1.60
N SER A 51 -6.79 -3.23 -2.79
CA SER A 51 -7.20 -4.49 -3.44
C SER A 51 -5.97 -5.33 -3.78
N ASN A 52 -5.00 -4.76 -4.49
CA ASN A 52 -3.74 -5.43 -4.84
C ASN A 52 -3.00 -5.93 -3.59
N MET A 53 -2.85 -5.07 -2.56
CA MET A 53 -2.22 -5.47 -1.30
C MET A 53 -3.00 -6.59 -0.57
N SER A 54 -4.34 -6.55 -0.59
CA SER A 54 -5.17 -7.57 0.05
C SER A 54 -5.05 -8.93 -0.65
N ILE A 55 -5.14 -8.95 -1.99
CA ILE A 55 -4.94 -10.16 -2.80
C ILE A 55 -3.53 -10.71 -2.58
N TYR A 56 -2.52 -9.85 -2.58
CA TYR A 56 -1.14 -10.22 -2.30
C TYR A 56 -1.00 -10.91 -0.94
N CYS A 57 -1.51 -10.25 0.11
CA CYS A 57 -1.50 -10.76 1.48
C CYS A 57 -2.17 -12.14 1.58
N GLU A 58 -3.30 -12.35 0.91
CA GLU A 58 -3.97 -13.66 0.84
C GLU A 58 -3.11 -14.73 0.17
N ASN A 59 -2.48 -14.40 -0.97
CA ASN A 59 -1.62 -15.31 -1.74
C ASN A 59 -0.39 -15.77 -0.95
N VAL A 60 0.24 -14.86 -0.20
CA VAL A 60 1.44 -15.16 0.60
C VAL A 60 1.12 -15.65 2.02
N GLY A 61 -0.17 -15.71 2.38
CA GLY A 61 -0.63 -16.20 3.67
C GLY A 61 -0.38 -15.25 4.84
N ILE A 62 -0.29 -13.95 4.58
CA ILE A 62 -0.19 -12.88 5.58
C ILE A 62 -1.60 -12.34 5.87
N PRO A 63 -2.20 -12.61 7.04
CA PRO A 63 -3.53 -12.08 7.34
C PRO A 63 -3.47 -10.55 7.54
N LEU A 64 -4.23 -9.80 6.75
CA LEU A 64 -4.28 -8.32 6.85
C LEU A 64 -4.59 -7.82 8.27
N LYS A 65 -5.39 -8.57 9.04
CA LYS A 65 -5.69 -8.29 10.45
C LYS A 65 -4.45 -8.19 11.35
N GLN A 66 -3.38 -8.92 11.02
CA GLN A 66 -2.13 -8.83 11.77
C GLN A 66 -1.39 -7.53 11.45
N ILE A 67 -1.40 -7.10 10.19
CA ILE A 67 -0.86 -5.80 9.76
C ILE A 67 -1.65 -4.66 10.40
N GLU A 68 -2.98 -4.72 10.39
CA GLU A 68 -3.88 -3.80 11.10
C GLU A 68 -3.54 -3.69 12.59
N GLY A 69 -3.36 -4.82 13.27
CA GLY A 69 -2.98 -4.86 14.67
C GLY A 69 -1.63 -4.18 14.95
N GLN A 70 -0.62 -4.45 14.10
CA GLN A 70 0.70 -3.82 14.20
C GLN A 70 0.63 -2.30 13.94
N TYR A 71 -0.14 -1.87 12.94
CA TYR A 71 -0.39 -0.44 12.68
C TYR A 71 -1.00 0.26 13.91
N GLU A 72 -2.01 -0.34 14.55
CA GLU A 72 -2.64 0.20 15.74
C GLU A 72 -1.69 0.24 16.96
N GLU A 73 -0.82 -0.76 17.11
CA GLU A 73 0.22 -0.78 18.14
C GLU A 73 1.25 0.34 17.92
N LEU A 74 1.73 0.49 16.67
CA LEU A 74 2.62 1.58 16.29
C LEU A 74 2.00 2.94 16.59
N LYS A 75 0.74 3.14 16.20
CA LYS A 75 -0.02 4.37 16.46
C LYS A 75 -0.15 4.70 17.94
N LYS A 76 -0.39 3.70 18.80
CA LYS A 76 -0.48 3.88 20.26
C LYS A 76 0.86 4.13 20.92
N SER A 77 1.93 3.50 20.42
CA SER A 77 3.27 3.60 21.01
C SER A 77 3.92 4.98 20.84
N GLN A 78 3.45 5.78 19.87
CA GLN A 78 4.06 7.04 19.46
C GLN A 78 3.34 8.30 20.00
N THR A 79 2.64 8.22 21.13
CA THR A 79 1.87 9.34 21.73
C THR A 79 2.72 10.51 22.31
N GLY A 80 3.91 10.81 21.78
CA GLY A 80 4.78 11.87 22.32
C GLY A 80 5.69 12.59 21.33
N GLU A 81 6.07 11.95 20.23
CA GLU A 81 6.79 12.57 19.10
C GLU A 81 6.09 12.08 17.84
N ASP A 82 5.95 12.99 16.87
CA ASP A 82 5.35 12.80 15.55
C ASP A 82 5.30 11.34 15.09
N PHE A 83 4.21 10.98 14.42
CA PHE A 83 4.09 9.76 13.59
C PHE A 83 5.10 9.79 12.41
N GLY A 84 6.20 10.53 12.53
CA GLY A 84 7.04 11.13 11.50
C GLY A 84 7.74 10.13 10.59
N ALA A 85 7.73 8.85 10.95
CA ALA A 85 8.23 7.79 10.08
C ALA A 85 7.27 7.45 8.92
N PHE A 86 5.97 7.73 9.04
CA PHE A 86 4.95 7.36 8.05
C PHE A 86 3.94 8.49 7.76
N THR A 87 4.31 9.72 8.08
CA THR A 87 3.38 10.83 7.99
C THR A 87 3.24 11.41 6.61
N VAL A 88 1.99 11.56 6.21
CA VAL A 88 1.58 12.31 5.02
C VAL A 88 1.61 13.82 5.33
N TYR A 89 2.78 14.40 5.64
CA TYR A 89 2.90 15.81 6.06
C TYR A 89 3.15 16.82 4.94
N GLU A 90 3.23 16.39 3.68
CA GLU A 90 3.30 17.37 2.60
C GLU A 90 1.96 18.09 2.42
N ALA A 91 2.06 19.36 1.99
CA ALA A 91 0.93 20.11 1.49
C ALA A 91 0.38 19.39 0.25
N LEU A 92 -0.67 18.60 0.45
CA LEU A 92 -1.43 18.01 -0.63
C LEU A 92 -2.13 19.15 -1.39
N ASP A 93 -2.19 19.03 -2.71
CA ASP A 93 -2.93 19.96 -3.54
C ASP A 93 -4.42 19.57 -3.50
N GLU A 94 -5.24 20.37 -2.82
CA GLU A 94 -6.69 20.13 -2.68
C GLU A 94 -7.41 19.94 -4.04
N ASN A 95 -6.80 20.34 -5.16
CA ASN A 95 -7.40 20.23 -6.49
C ASN A 95 -6.88 19.05 -7.32
N ASN A 96 -6.00 18.19 -6.78
CA ASN A 96 -5.42 17.09 -7.55
C ASN A 96 -5.18 15.84 -6.70
N GLU A 97 -6.27 15.15 -6.38
CA GLU A 97 -6.28 13.92 -5.57
C GLU A 97 -5.35 12.83 -6.12
N ILE A 98 -5.31 12.66 -7.44
CA ILE A 98 -4.44 11.69 -8.10
C ILE A 98 -2.96 12.04 -7.89
N VAL A 99 -2.56 13.29 -8.17
CA VAL A 99 -1.17 13.72 -7.94
C VAL A 99 -0.79 13.58 -6.47
N ASN A 100 -1.73 13.83 -5.56
CA ASN A 100 -1.52 13.58 -4.14
C ASN A 100 -1.28 12.11 -3.86
N PHE A 101 -2.04 11.21 -4.48
CA PHE A 101 -1.86 9.78 -4.34
C PHE A 101 -0.50 9.31 -4.91
N CYS A 102 -0.09 9.78 -6.09
CA CYS A 102 1.24 9.48 -6.65
C CYS A 102 2.36 9.87 -5.69
N LYS A 103 2.26 11.04 -5.03
CA LYS A 103 3.22 11.44 -3.99
C LYS A 103 3.22 10.47 -2.80
N ILE A 104 2.10 9.83 -2.47
CA ILE A 104 2.08 8.79 -1.42
C ILE A 104 2.88 7.57 -1.87
N LEU A 105 2.71 7.12 -3.11
CA LEU A 105 3.48 5.99 -3.66
C LEU A 105 4.97 6.28 -3.65
N GLU A 106 5.40 7.45 -4.14
CA GLU A 106 6.81 7.90 -4.08
C GLU A 106 7.36 7.87 -2.64
N ARG A 107 6.54 8.25 -1.64
CA ARG A 107 6.94 8.21 -0.22
C ARG A 107 7.06 6.80 0.34
N ILE A 108 6.23 5.88 -0.15
CA ILE A 108 6.30 4.46 0.19
C ILE A 108 7.62 3.88 -0.37
N GLU A 109 7.94 4.16 -1.63
CA GLU A 109 9.21 3.75 -2.26
C GLU A 109 10.45 4.31 -1.55
N ASP A 110 10.44 5.61 -1.24
CA ASP A 110 11.50 6.27 -0.47
C ASP A 110 11.73 5.55 0.87
N SER A 111 10.64 5.10 1.50
CA SER A 111 10.67 4.39 2.78
C SER A 111 11.23 2.97 2.64
N PHE A 112 10.92 2.26 1.55
CA PHE A 112 11.56 0.98 1.23
C PHE A 112 13.06 1.15 1.04
N SER A 113 13.47 2.13 0.24
CA SER A 113 14.87 2.48 0.01
C SER A 113 15.62 2.85 1.31
N ALA A 114 14.95 3.56 2.22
CA ALA A 114 15.52 3.92 3.51
C ALA A 114 15.63 2.70 4.44
N LEU A 115 14.64 1.81 4.41
CA LEU A 115 14.65 0.56 5.16
C LEU A 115 15.79 -0.35 4.69
N GLU A 116 15.90 -0.61 3.38
CA GLU A 116 16.96 -1.44 2.79
C GLU A 116 18.36 -0.95 3.23
N LYS A 117 18.65 0.35 3.04
CA LYS A 117 19.92 0.97 3.46
C LYS A 117 20.17 0.89 4.96
N ARG A 118 19.11 0.88 5.79
CA ARG A 118 19.25 0.72 7.24
C ARG A 118 19.56 -0.72 7.58
N SER A 119 18.84 -1.67 7.00
CA SER A 119 19.04 -3.11 7.16
C SER A 119 20.47 -3.55 6.83
N GLU A 120 21.04 -3.02 5.74
CA GLU A 120 22.46 -3.25 5.38
C GLU A 120 23.45 -2.79 6.47
N LYS A 121 23.09 -1.75 7.23
CA LYS A 121 23.97 -1.12 8.25
C LYS A 121 23.78 -1.69 9.65
N SER A 122 22.54 -1.97 10.03
CA SER A 122 22.17 -2.40 11.39
C SER A 122 22.11 -3.92 11.53
N GLY A 123 22.03 -4.66 10.43
CA GLY A 123 21.71 -6.08 10.43
C GLY A 123 20.24 -6.36 10.79
N GLU A 124 19.38 -5.34 10.75
CA GLU A 124 17.92 -5.54 10.72
C GLU A 124 17.52 -6.28 9.44
N ASN A 125 16.46 -7.09 9.51
CA ASN A 125 15.97 -7.80 8.34
C ASN A 125 15.18 -6.82 7.47
N PHE A 126 15.55 -6.76 6.19
CA PHE A 126 14.68 -6.26 5.14
C PHE A 126 13.78 -7.42 4.71
N ASP A 127 12.50 -7.34 5.06
CA ASP A 127 11.54 -8.39 4.78
C ASP A 127 10.21 -7.83 4.25
N GLU A 128 9.52 -8.71 3.54
CA GLU A 128 8.20 -8.47 2.94
C GLU A 128 7.19 -7.94 3.97
N TRP A 129 7.21 -8.50 5.18
CA TRP A 129 6.28 -8.11 6.24
C TRP A 129 6.40 -6.62 6.57
N THR A 130 7.64 -6.15 6.73
CA THR A 130 7.93 -4.75 7.03
C THR A 130 7.52 -3.86 5.87
N CYS A 131 7.76 -4.28 4.62
CA CYS A 131 7.32 -3.53 3.44
C CYS A 131 5.79 -3.40 3.36
N ILE A 132 5.03 -4.49 3.58
CA ILE A 132 3.57 -4.45 3.64
C ILE A 132 3.10 -3.49 4.73
N LEU A 133 3.71 -3.54 5.92
CA LEU A 133 3.34 -2.66 7.03
C LEU A 133 3.59 -1.19 6.70
N ILE A 134 4.69 -0.87 5.99
CA ILE A 134 5.00 0.49 5.52
C ILE A 134 3.92 0.96 4.55
N MET A 135 3.65 0.19 3.49
CA MET A 135 2.63 0.52 2.49
C MET A 135 1.26 0.73 3.14
N TYR A 136 0.83 -0.22 3.97
CA TYR A 136 -0.43 -0.16 4.72
C TYR A 136 -0.51 1.11 5.58
N SER A 137 0.56 1.45 6.30
CA SER A 137 0.59 2.62 7.19
C SER A 137 0.41 3.93 6.42
N TYR A 138 1.09 4.10 5.28
CA TYR A 138 0.93 5.29 4.44
C TYR A 138 -0.49 5.40 3.86
N LEU A 139 -1.04 4.30 3.33
CA LEU A 139 -2.39 4.29 2.77
C LEU A 139 -3.46 4.56 3.84
N ARG A 140 -3.31 4.00 5.04
CA ARG A 140 -4.23 4.28 6.16
C ARG A 140 -4.14 5.72 6.63
N ASN A 141 -2.94 6.25 6.74
CA ASN A 141 -2.76 7.65 7.11
C ASN A 141 -3.32 8.60 6.04
N TYR A 142 -3.22 8.23 4.76
CA TYR A 142 -3.88 8.98 3.69
C TYR A 142 -5.40 8.94 3.81
N CYS A 143 -6.00 7.77 4.10
CA CYS A 143 -7.44 7.68 4.39
C CYS A 143 -7.86 8.61 5.54
N GLU A 144 -7.08 8.66 6.63
CA GLU A 144 -7.37 9.53 7.77
C GLU A 144 -7.26 11.01 7.40
N LYS A 145 -6.29 11.38 6.57
CA LYS A 145 -6.08 12.74 6.11
C LYS A 145 -7.20 13.23 5.19
N GLU A 146 -7.63 12.38 4.26
CA GLU A 146 -8.71 12.65 3.29
C GLU A 146 -10.11 12.35 3.86
N GLU A 147 -10.22 12.05 5.17
CA GLU A 147 -11.47 11.72 5.85
C GLU A 147 -12.25 10.55 5.20
N VAL A 148 -11.55 9.61 4.57
CA VAL A 148 -12.13 8.44 3.92
C VAL A 148 -12.66 7.44 4.97
N ASP A 149 -13.92 7.02 4.80
CA ASP A 149 -14.50 5.94 5.60
C ASP A 149 -13.86 4.60 5.23
N PHE A 150 -12.88 4.21 6.03
CA PHE A 150 -12.12 2.98 5.80
C PHE A 150 -12.97 1.71 5.91
N GLU A 151 -13.98 1.68 6.78
CA GLU A 151 -14.86 0.50 6.87
C GLU A 151 -15.71 0.35 5.61
N MET A 152 -16.10 1.47 4.99
CA MET A 152 -16.80 1.46 3.71
C MET A 152 -15.87 1.02 2.58
N LEU A 153 -14.65 1.57 2.51
CA LEU A 153 -13.63 1.16 1.55
C LEU A 153 -13.37 -0.35 1.59
N GLN A 154 -13.17 -0.92 2.78
CA GLN A 154 -12.96 -2.37 2.94
C GLN A 154 -14.17 -3.21 2.47
N LYS A 155 -15.39 -2.73 2.69
CA LYS A 155 -16.62 -3.42 2.22
C LYS A 155 -16.71 -3.40 0.69
N GLU A 156 -16.33 -2.30 0.06
CA GLU A 156 -16.34 -2.18 -1.40
C GLU A 156 -15.30 -3.08 -2.04
N ILE A 157 -14.08 -3.10 -1.52
CA ILE A 157 -13.01 -4.03 -1.95
C ILE A 157 -13.49 -5.48 -1.81
N SER A 158 -14.07 -5.85 -0.67
CA SER A 158 -14.62 -7.20 -0.46
C SER A 158 -15.70 -7.56 -1.47
N ARG A 159 -16.54 -6.60 -1.87
CA ARG A 159 -17.56 -6.80 -2.91
C ARG A 159 -16.91 -7.04 -4.27
N ILE A 160 -15.93 -6.22 -4.65
CA ILE A 160 -15.19 -6.32 -5.92
C ILE A 160 -14.52 -7.69 -6.03
N HIS A 161 -13.78 -8.11 -5.00
CA HIS A 161 -13.13 -9.42 -4.98
C HIS A 161 -14.14 -10.56 -5.15
N SER A 162 -15.28 -10.48 -4.44
CA SER A 162 -16.35 -11.49 -4.58
C SER A 162 -17.02 -11.50 -5.95
N GLU A 163 -16.99 -10.40 -6.70
CA GLU A 163 -17.50 -10.35 -8.07
C GLU A 163 -16.50 -10.99 -9.04
N MET A 164 -15.20 -10.69 -8.89
CA MET A 164 -14.12 -11.31 -9.66
C MET A 164 -14.11 -12.84 -9.52
N ASP A 165 -14.26 -13.37 -8.30
CA ASP A 165 -14.31 -14.81 -8.05
C ASP A 165 -15.47 -15.50 -8.81
N LYS A 166 -16.59 -14.80 -9.01
CA LYS A 166 -17.76 -15.33 -9.71
C LYS A 166 -17.57 -15.34 -11.23
N ASP A 167 -16.84 -14.36 -11.74
CA ASP A 167 -16.53 -14.25 -13.16
C ASP A 167 -15.44 -15.25 -13.58
N GLU A 168 -14.47 -15.56 -12.71
CA GLU A 168 -13.47 -16.61 -12.95
C GLU A 168 -14.04 -18.04 -12.86
N SER A 169 -15.17 -18.21 -12.18
CA SER A 169 -15.83 -19.51 -12.01
C SER A 169 -16.96 -19.80 -13.01
N SER A 170 -17.15 -18.93 -14.02
CA SER A 170 -18.15 -19.05 -15.09
C SER A 170 -17.55 -19.55 -16.41
#